data_AF-A0A353MZM5-F1
#
_entry.id   AF-A0A353MZM5-F1
#
_cell.length_a   1.000
_cell.length_b   1.000
_cell.length_c   1.000
_cell.angle_alpha   90.00
_cell.angle_beta   90.00
_cell.angle_gamma   90.00
#
_symmetry.space_group_name_H-M   'P 1'
#
loop_
_entity.id
_entity.type
_entity.pdbx_description
1 polymer ?
#
loop_
_entity_poly.entity_id
_entity_poly.type
_entity_poly.pdbx_seq_one_letter_code
_entity_poly.pdbx_strand_id
1 'polypeptide(L)' 'MSRAHLFRCASCGVRFKSACRPSRCPDCGGKTFVHESGPPLRKRAKGCSGSCSGCSGCSH' A
#
# COMPACT_ATOMS: atom_id res chain seq x y z
N MET A 1 -13.45 7.06 14.97
CA MET A 1 -13.45 6.05 13.89
C MET A 1 -12.11 5.33 13.87
N SER A 2 -12.03 4.16 14.50
CA SER A 2 -10.84 3.30 14.50
C SER A 2 -10.57 2.82 13.07
N ARG A 3 -9.53 3.38 12.43
CA ARG A 3 -9.12 3.05 11.05
C ARG A 3 -8.39 1.71 11.05
N ALA A 4 -9.09 0.63 11.36
CA ALA A 4 -8.55 -0.71 11.28
C ALA A 4 -8.46 -1.11 9.81
N HIS A 5 -7.25 -1.37 9.33
CA HIS A 5 -7.00 -1.93 8.01
C HIS A 5 -6.81 -3.44 8.13
N LEU A 6 -7.40 -4.20 7.20
CA LEU A 6 -7.24 -5.65 7.10
C LEU A 6 -6.09 -5.98 6.15
N PHE A 7 -5.07 -6.62 6.70
CA PHE A 7 -3.94 -7.14 5.96
C PHE A 7 -3.96 -8.67 6.00
N ARG A 8 -3.63 -9.28 4.86
CA ARG A 8 -3.40 -10.70 4.73
C ARG A 8 -1.95 -10.95 4.37
N CYS A 9 -1.27 -11.81 5.12
CA CYS A 9 0.07 -12.24 4.76
C CYS A 9 0.02 -13.11 3.51
N ALA A 10 0.82 -12.81 2.49
CA ALA A 10 0.92 -13.63 1.29
C ALA A 10 1.76 -14.91 1.51
N SER A 11 2.56 -14.95 2.58
CA SER A 11 3.44 -16.09 2.89
C SER A 11 2.72 -17.21 3.65
N CYS A 12 2.05 -16.90 4.76
CA CYS A 12 1.32 -17.90 5.55
C CYS A 12 -0.21 -17.79 5.43
N GLY A 13 -0.73 -16.75 4.78
CA GLY A 13 -2.17 -16.57 4.60
C GLY A 13 -2.91 -15.96 5.80
N VAL A 14 -2.24 -15.72 6.94
CA VAL A 14 -2.88 -15.17 8.15
C VAL A 14 -3.45 -13.78 7.89
N ARG A 15 -4.64 -13.51 8.42
CA ARG A 15 -5.34 -12.22 8.32
C ARG A 15 -5.31 -11.50 9.65
N PHE A 16 -4.95 -10.22 9.64
CA PHE A 16 -4.89 -9.41 10.85
C PHE A 16 -5.26 -7.96 10.60
N LYS A 17 -5.78 -7.33 11.66
CA LYS A 17 -6.17 -5.91 11.66
C LYS A 17 -5.00 -5.08 12.18
N SER A 18 -4.63 -4.04 11.45
CA SER A 18 -3.61 -3.09 11.89
C SER A 18 -4.03 -1.66 11.51
N ALA A 19 -3.73 -0.69 12.37
CA ALA A 19 -3.96 0.72 12.06
C ALA A 19 -2.96 1.26 11.03
N CYS A 20 -1.81 0.60 10.87
CA CYS A 20 -0.70 1.00 10.01
C CYS A 20 -0.22 -0.18 9.16
N ARG A 21 0.48 0.10 8.04
CA ARG A 21 1.08 -0.96 7.22
C ARG A 21 2.13 -1.72 8.05
N PRO A 22 1.94 -3.03 8.28
CA PRO A 22 2.85 -3.83 9.08
C PRO A 22 4.17 -4.08 8.33
N SER A 23 5.27 -4.12 9.08
CA SER A 23 6.61 -4.42 8.55
C SER A 23 6.85 -5.93 8.40
N ARG A 24 6.25 -6.73 9.28
CA ARG A 24 6.39 -8.20 9.37
C ARG A 24 5.06 -8.85 9.77
N CYS A 25 4.85 -10.07 9.31
CA CYS A 25 3.72 -10.90 9.72
C CYS A 25 3.92 -11.33 11.18
N PRO A 26 2.89 -11.21 12.06
CA PRO A 26 3.00 -11.63 13.46
C PRO A 26 3.17 -13.16 13.61
N ASP A 27 2.74 -13.92 12.61
CA ASP A 27 2.74 -15.38 12.63
C ASP A 27 4.04 -15.98 12.05
N CYS A 28 4.33 -15.72 10.76
CA CYS A 28 5.49 -16.31 10.08
C CYS A 28 6.69 -15.36 9.88
N GLY A 29 6.58 -14.09 10.26
CA GLY A 29 7.64 -13.09 10.02
C GLY A 29 7.80 -12.62 8.56
N GLY A 30 6.97 -13.09 7.63
CA GLY A 30 6.97 -12.70 6.22
C GLY A 30 6.78 -11.20 6.01
N LYS A 31 7.32 -10.66 4.90
CA LYS A 31 7.32 -9.22 4.55
C LYS A 31 6.32 -8.86 3.45
N THR A 32 5.61 -9.85 2.91
CA THR A 32 4.66 -9.67 1.80
C THR A 32 3.23 -9.68 2.32
N PHE A 33 2.49 -8.59 2.04
CA PHE A 33 1.14 -8.37 2.55
C PHE A 33 0.21 -7.89 1.44
N VAL A 34 -1.02 -8.41 1.46
CA VAL A 34 -2.13 -7.97 0.65
C VAL A 34 -3.05 -7.14 1.53
N HIS A 35 -3.35 -5.91 1.12
CA HIS A 35 -4.33 -5.06 1.79
C HIS A 35 -5.72 -5.45 1.26
N GLU A 36 -6.51 -6.18 2.05
CA GLU A 36 -7.83 -6.68 1.63
C GLU A 36 -8.93 -5.62 1.82
N SER A 37 -8.88 -4.81 2.88
CA SER A 37 -9.93 -3.83 3.17
C SER A 37 -9.49 -2.75 4.15
N GLY A 38 -10.03 -1.54 3.96
CA GLY A 38 -9.77 -0.37 4.80
C GLY A 38 -9.75 0.91 3.94
N PRO A 39 -9.86 2.10 4.55
CA PRO A 39 -9.66 3.34 3.81
C PRO A 39 -8.27 3.32 3.15
N PRO A 40 -8.07 3.97 1.99
CA PRO A 40 -6.75 4.02 1.37
C PRO A 40 -5.74 4.57 2.39
N LEU A 41 -4.65 3.83 2.61
CA LEU A 41 -3.49 4.27 3.39
C LEU A 41 -2.96 5.52 2.69
N ARG A 42 -3.46 6.68 3.09
CA ARG A 42 -3.19 7.96 2.43
C ARG A 42 -1.67 8.13 2.28
N LYS A 43 -1.18 7.99 1.06
CA LYS A 43 -0.26 8.97 0.51
C LYS A 43 -0.97 9.65 -0.64
N ARG A 44 -1.23 10.94 -0.46
CA ARG A 44 -1.21 11.88 -1.58
C ARG A 44 0.03 11.52 -2.41
N ALA A 45 -0.17 10.99 -3.59
CA ALA A 45 0.82 11.00 -4.64
C ALA A 45 0.05 11.36 -5.90
N LYS A 46 -0.01 12.68 -6.11
CA LYS A 46 -0.06 13.34 -7.40
C LYS A 46 -0.93 12.62 -8.44
N GLY A 47 -2.15 13.14 -8.61
CA GLY A 47 -2.58 13.34 -9.99
C GLY A 47 -1.44 14.02 -10.76
N CYS A 48 -1.31 13.76 -12.05
CA CYS A 48 -0.45 14.54 -12.92
C CYS A 48 -0.82 16.03 -12.79
N SER A 49 -0.22 16.71 -11.83
CA SER A 49 -0.31 18.14 -11.56
C SER A 49 1.10 18.72 -11.64
N GLY A 50 1.92 18.16 -12.52
CA GLY A 50 3.04 18.86 -13.12
C GLY A 50 2.59 19.17 -14.55
N SER A 51 2.57 20.44 -14.90
CA SER A 51 2.46 20.90 -16.27
C SER A 51 3.32 20.00 -17.17
N CYS A 52 2.70 19.41 -18.19
CA CYS A 52 3.33 18.68 -19.28
C CYS A 52 4.13 19.64 -20.18
N SER A 53 5.07 20.39 -19.59
CA SER A 53 5.84 21.43 -20.27
C SER A 53 7.32 21.04 -20.41
N GLY A 54 7.62 19.74 -20.51
CA GLY A 54 9.01 19.29 -20.53
C GLY A 54 9.25 17.81 -20.86
N CYS A 55 8.38 17.16 -21.63
CA CYS A 55 8.76 15.88 -22.28
C CYS A 55 9.66 16.17 -23.49
N SER A 56 10.91 16.52 -23.23
CA SER A 56 11.97 16.43 -24.22
C SER A 56 12.56 15.02 -24.13
N GLY A 57 12.08 14.08 -24.96
CA GLY A 57 12.77 12.79 -25.06
C GLY A 57 11.94 11.54 -25.36
N CYS A 58 10.71 11.66 -25.86
CA CYS A 58 10.07 10.52 -26.52
C CYS A 58 10.51 10.52 -27.99
N SER A 59 11.65 9.88 -28.27
CA SER A 59 12.06 9.55 -29.64
C SER A 59 11.15 8.43 -30.16
N HIS A 60 10.48 8.69 -31.28
CA HIS A 60 9.72 7.72 -32.05
C HIS A 60 10.66 6.96 -33.00
#